data_AF-X1ILT0-F1
#
_entry.id   AF-X1ILT0-F1
#
_cell.length_a   1.000
_cell.length_b   1.000
_cell.length_c   1.000
_cell.angle_alpha   90.00
_cell.angle_beta   90.00
_cell.angle_gamma   90.00
#
_symmetry.space_group_name_H-M   'P 1'
#
loop_
_entity.id
_entity.type
_entity.pdbx_description
1 polymer ?
#
loop_
_entity_poly.entity_id
_entity_poly.type
_entity_poly.pdbx_seq_one_letter_code
_entity_poly.pdbx_strand_id
1 'polypeptide(L)'
;VITGMYPISIGTHHMRTTHTRAETPELPTPYSAVVPHYVKCFTEYMRAAGYYCTNNAKTDYQFDPPLTAWDELGTHGHWRSRPDPEQPFFAVFNPTRTHESGMWPEKCPAPEFDPDDMKLPPYFPDTPKVRRAMARMYTHIEHSDRELGQLLQQLEEDGLIENTYVFHWSDHGPLPRGKRWPYDSGIHVPLIVRGPDMEPGKVNQDLVSTVDLGPTMLSLAGIDIAS
;
A
#
# COMPACT_ATOMS: atom_id res chain seq x y z
N VAL A 1 0.10 -4.25 8.66
CA VAL A 1 -1.13 -4.24 7.80
C VAL A 1 -1.63 -5.65 7.54
N ILE A 2 -0.92 -6.50 6.77
CA ILE A 2 -1.42 -7.83 6.36
C ILE A 2 -1.80 -8.77 7.51
N THR A 3 -1.24 -8.59 8.71
CA THR A 3 -1.56 -9.37 9.91
C THR A 3 -2.49 -8.65 10.90
N GLY A 4 -2.77 -7.35 10.68
CA GLY A 4 -3.45 -6.51 11.68
C GLY A 4 -2.66 -6.32 13.00
N MET A 5 -1.37 -6.67 13.04
CA MET A 5 -0.53 -6.58 14.25
C MET A 5 0.62 -5.60 14.08
N TYR A 6 1.09 -5.05 15.20
CA TYR A 6 2.29 -4.20 15.24
C TYR A 6 3.55 -5.02 14.90
N PRO A 7 4.50 -4.48 14.11
CA PRO A 7 5.70 -5.23 13.74
C PRO A 7 6.55 -5.74 14.91
N ILE A 8 6.58 -4.98 16.02
CA ILE A 8 7.31 -5.36 17.24
C ILE A 8 6.69 -6.54 17.99
N SER A 9 5.40 -6.83 17.81
CA SER A 9 4.74 -7.96 18.49
C SER A 9 4.91 -9.29 17.75
N ILE A 10 5.31 -9.25 16.47
CA ILE A 10 5.45 -10.44 15.62
C ILE A 10 6.84 -10.61 15.01
N GLY A 11 7.83 -9.82 15.45
CA GLY A 11 9.22 -9.95 15.01
C GLY A 11 9.54 -9.41 13.61
N THR A 12 8.66 -8.58 13.03
CA THR A 12 8.78 -8.04 11.66
C THR A 12 9.24 -6.58 11.61
N HIS A 13 9.79 -6.05 12.70
CA HIS A 13 10.13 -4.63 12.86
C HIS A 13 11.36 -4.16 12.08
N HIS A 14 12.21 -5.07 11.59
CA HIS A 14 13.31 -4.70 10.72
C HIS A 14 12.84 -4.54 9.27
N MET A 15 13.57 -3.73 8.48
CA MET A 15 13.35 -3.61 7.04
C MET A 15 13.77 -4.89 6.31
N ARG A 16 13.21 -5.13 5.11
CA ARG A 16 13.44 -6.39 4.38
C ARG A 16 14.90 -6.60 4.10
N THR A 17 15.46 -7.62 4.73
CA THR A 17 16.85 -8.04 4.54
C THR A 17 16.85 -9.25 3.59
N THR A 18 16.60 -9.02 2.30
CA THR A 18 16.76 -10.04 1.24
C THR A 18 18.14 -9.95 0.57
N HIS A 19 19.12 -9.39 1.26
CA HIS A 19 20.29 -8.80 0.62
C HIS A 19 21.33 -9.83 0.13
N THR A 20 21.51 -9.92 -1.19
CA THR A 20 22.72 -10.44 -1.86
C THR A 20 23.33 -9.42 -2.84
N ARG A 21 23.00 -8.13 -2.69
CA ARG A 21 23.47 -7.07 -3.59
C ARG A 21 24.99 -6.91 -3.50
N ALA A 22 25.65 -6.86 -4.65
CA ALA A 22 27.11 -6.73 -4.71
C ALA A 22 27.59 -5.34 -4.22
N GLU A 23 26.70 -4.34 -4.24
CA GLU A 23 27.03 -2.95 -3.95
C GLU A 23 27.09 -2.62 -2.47
N THR A 24 26.55 -3.48 -1.60
CA THR A 24 26.48 -3.28 -0.14
C THR A 24 26.74 -4.59 0.62
N PRO A 25 27.89 -5.27 0.38
CA PRO A 25 28.19 -6.60 0.92
C PRO A 25 28.25 -6.67 2.45
N GLU A 26 28.41 -5.54 3.12
CA GLU A 26 28.44 -5.40 4.58
C GLU A 26 27.07 -5.48 5.26
N LEU A 27 25.97 -5.49 4.49
CA LEU A 27 24.63 -5.58 5.05
C LEU A 27 24.37 -6.95 5.69
N PRO A 28 23.52 -7.02 6.75
CA PRO A 28 23.26 -8.25 7.48
C PRO A 28 22.81 -9.40 6.57
N THR A 29 23.17 -10.62 6.97
CA THR A 29 22.73 -11.85 6.31
C THR A 29 21.22 -11.83 6.10
N PRO A 30 20.73 -12.21 4.92
CA PRO A 30 19.30 -12.25 4.66
C PRO A 30 18.57 -13.09 5.70
N TYR A 31 17.44 -12.59 6.18
CA TYR A 31 16.55 -13.39 7.01
C TYR A 31 15.08 -13.09 6.69
N SER A 32 14.25 -14.08 6.96
CA SER A 32 12.80 -14.01 6.90
C SER A 32 12.29 -14.16 8.33
N ALA A 33 11.45 -13.24 8.78
CA ALA A 33 10.89 -13.31 10.12
C ALA A 33 10.02 -14.57 10.26
N VAL A 34 10.20 -15.29 11.37
CA VAL A 34 9.32 -16.41 11.73
C VAL A 34 8.21 -15.84 12.59
N VAL A 35 7.07 -15.53 11.97
CA VAL A 35 5.90 -15.06 12.71
C VAL A 35 5.39 -16.16 13.66
N PRO A 36 4.82 -15.81 14.83
CA PRO A 36 4.25 -16.81 15.73
C PRO A 36 3.17 -17.65 15.02
N HIS A 37 3.09 -18.94 15.35
CA HIS A 37 2.23 -19.91 14.64
C HIS A 37 0.72 -19.57 14.65
N TYR A 38 0.28 -18.73 15.59
CA TYR A 38 -1.11 -18.26 15.69
C TYR A 38 -1.39 -17.00 14.86
N VAL A 39 -0.36 -16.35 14.32
CA VAL A 39 -0.50 -15.16 13.49
C VAL A 39 -0.76 -15.58 12.05
N LYS A 40 -1.82 -15.03 11.46
CA LYS A 40 -2.21 -15.27 10.07
C LYS A 40 -2.26 -13.96 9.30
N CYS A 41 -2.03 -14.04 7.99
CA CYS A 41 -2.45 -12.98 7.09
C CYS A 41 -3.99 -12.91 7.10
N PHE A 42 -4.59 -11.73 7.22
CA PHE A 42 -6.06 -11.62 7.31
C PHE A 42 -6.75 -12.21 6.07
N THR A 43 -6.07 -12.19 4.92
CA THR A 43 -6.55 -12.77 3.67
C THR A 43 -6.67 -14.29 3.71
N GLU A 44 -6.00 -15.00 4.63
CA GLU A 44 -6.23 -16.43 4.85
C GLU A 44 -7.65 -16.69 5.34
N TYR A 45 -8.20 -15.80 6.18
CA TYR A 45 -9.59 -15.89 6.63
C TYR A 45 -10.55 -15.53 5.49
N MET A 46 -10.23 -14.50 4.69
CA MET A 46 -11.03 -14.14 3.51
C MET A 46 -11.13 -15.29 2.52
N ARG A 47 -10.01 -15.95 2.20
CA ARG A 47 -9.99 -17.11 1.30
C ARG A 47 -10.75 -18.30 1.88
N ALA A 48 -10.62 -18.56 3.18
CA ALA A 48 -11.42 -19.59 3.85
C ALA A 48 -12.93 -19.30 3.78
N ALA A 49 -13.33 -18.02 3.71
CA ALA A 49 -14.71 -17.57 3.50
C ALA A 49 -15.13 -17.50 2.02
N GLY A 50 -14.26 -17.92 1.09
CA GLY A 50 -14.57 -17.99 -0.35
C GLY A 50 -14.19 -16.75 -1.16
N TYR A 51 -13.50 -15.75 -0.58
CA TYR A 51 -13.00 -14.61 -1.34
C TYR A 51 -11.83 -15.00 -2.23
N TYR A 52 -11.79 -14.46 -3.44
CA TYR A 52 -10.62 -14.46 -4.30
C TYR A 52 -9.67 -13.33 -3.93
N CYS A 53 -8.48 -13.66 -3.40
CA CYS A 53 -7.54 -12.69 -2.85
C CYS A 53 -6.30 -12.50 -3.74
N THR A 54 -6.02 -11.26 -4.16
CA THR A 54 -4.85 -10.95 -5.00
C THR A 54 -3.99 -9.81 -4.47
N ASN A 55 -2.69 -9.87 -4.75
CA ASN A 55 -1.74 -8.80 -4.43
C ASN A 55 -0.82 -8.49 -5.62
N ASN A 56 -0.85 -7.24 -6.08
CA ASN A 56 -0.10 -6.74 -7.22
C ASN A 56 0.88 -5.64 -6.82
N ALA A 57 2.20 -5.83 -6.88
CA ALA A 57 2.94 -7.09 -6.79
C ALA A 57 3.73 -7.18 -5.48
N LYS A 58 3.73 -6.10 -4.68
CA LYS A 58 4.65 -5.86 -3.56
C LYS A 58 4.07 -6.40 -2.27
N THR A 59 4.87 -7.11 -1.48
CA THR A 59 4.50 -7.59 -0.15
C THR A 59 5.29 -6.81 0.92
N ASP A 60 6.62 -6.94 0.92
CA ASP A 60 7.51 -6.29 1.89
C ASP A 60 7.13 -6.59 3.37
N TYR A 61 6.52 -7.75 3.64
CA TYR A 61 5.99 -8.11 4.96
C TYR A 61 7.04 -8.52 6.00
N GLN A 62 8.30 -8.61 5.61
CA GLN A 62 9.40 -9.18 6.39
C GLN A 62 9.38 -10.69 6.60
N PHE A 63 8.35 -11.36 6.09
CA PHE A 63 8.27 -12.81 6.00
C PHE A 63 7.67 -13.17 4.65
N ASP A 64 7.90 -14.41 4.22
CA ASP A 64 7.25 -14.94 3.03
C ASP A 64 5.80 -15.28 3.36
N PRO A 65 4.81 -14.66 2.69
CA PRO A 65 3.41 -14.98 2.97
C PRO A 65 3.16 -16.47 2.65
N PRO A 66 2.41 -17.18 3.50
CA PRO A 66 2.08 -18.58 3.21
C PRO A 66 1.26 -18.67 1.92
N LEU A 67 1.27 -19.85 1.27
CA LEU A 67 0.44 -20.11 0.08
C LEU A 67 -1.04 -19.83 0.31
N THR A 68 -1.50 -19.94 1.56
CA THR A 68 -2.86 -19.65 2.00
C THR A 68 -3.19 -18.15 2.00
N ALA A 69 -2.23 -17.24 1.91
CA ALA A 69 -2.49 -15.79 1.98
C ALA A 69 -3.06 -15.20 0.68
N TRP A 70 -2.75 -15.75 -0.49
CA TRP A 70 -3.15 -15.18 -1.78
C TRP A 70 -3.52 -16.27 -2.78
N ASP A 71 -4.56 -16.04 -3.58
CA ASP A 71 -4.84 -16.84 -4.78
C ASP A 71 -3.88 -16.45 -5.90
N GLU A 72 -3.62 -15.15 -6.05
CA GLU A 72 -2.64 -14.63 -7.01
C GLU A 72 -1.72 -13.59 -6.35
N LEU A 73 -0.41 -13.84 -6.42
CA LEU A 73 0.62 -12.93 -5.94
C LEU A 73 1.63 -12.65 -7.05
N GLY A 74 1.71 -11.41 -7.50
CA GLY A 74 2.64 -11.01 -8.57
C GLY A 74 2.15 -9.81 -9.36
N THR A 75 2.87 -9.47 -10.44
CA THR A 75 2.57 -8.27 -11.27
C THR A 75 1.28 -8.35 -12.07
N HIS A 76 0.62 -9.50 -12.07
CA HIS A 76 -0.63 -9.75 -12.79
C HIS A 76 -1.83 -9.95 -11.85
N GLY A 77 -1.61 -9.90 -10.52
CA GLY A 77 -2.67 -10.03 -9.54
C GLY A 77 -3.81 -9.06 -9.82
N HIS A 78 -5.01 -9.59 -10.06
CA HIS A 78 -6.17 -8.79 -10.45
C HIS A 78 -7.48 -9.48 -10.04
N TRP A 79 -8.51 -8.73 -9.65
CA TRP A 79 -9.80 -9.34 -9.29
C TRP A 79 -10.46 -10.04 -10.49
N ARG A 80 -10.22 -9.54 -11.70
CA ARG A 80 -10.69 -10.13 -12.98
C ARG A 80 -10.10 -11.52 -13.28
N SER A 81 -9.04 -11.94 -12.58
CA SER A 81 -8.48 -13.29 -12.71
C SER A 81 -9.30 -14.38 -12.00
N ARG A 82 -10.31 -14.00 -11.21
CA ARG A 82 -11.16 -14.96 -10.49
C ARG A 82 -11.88 -15.90 -11.46
N PRO A 83 -11.91 -17.22 -11.19
CA PRO A 83 -12.57 -18.19 -12.08
C PRO A 83 -14.07 -17.96 -12.25
N ASP A 84 -14.74 -17.52 -11.19
CA ASP A 84 -16.17 -17.20 -11.17
C ASP A 84 -16.36 -15.69 -10.99
N PRO A 85 -16.92 -14.97 -11.98
CA PRO A 85 -17.18 -13.54 -11.89
C PRO A 85 -18.05 -13.12 -10.69
N GLU A 86 -18.90 -14.01 -10.18
CA GLU A 86 -19.77 -13.73 -9.02
C GLU A 86 -19.05 -13.97 -7.68
N GLN A 87 -17.87 -14.59 -7.69
CA GLN A 87 -17.07 -14.78 -6.49
C GLN A 87 -16.64 -13.43 -5.91
N PRO A 88 -16.81 -13.19 -4.59
CA PRO A 88 -16.33 -11.96 -3.96
C PRO A 88 -14.81 -11.91 -4.00
N PHE A 89 -14.23 -10.71 -4.02
CA PHE A 89 -12.79 -10.53 -4.15
C PHE A 89 -12.21 -9.55 -3.13
N PHE A 90 -10.92 -9.70 -2.87
CA PHE A 90 -10.08 -8.72 -2.20
C PHE A 90 -8.81 -8.54 -3.03
N ALA A 91 -8.60 -7.35 -3.59
CA ALA A 91 -7.48 -7.09 -4.50
C ALA A 91 -6.66 -5.90 -4.03
N VAL A 92 -5.34 -6.08 -3.94
CA VAL A 92 -4.39 -5.04 -3.54
C VAL A 92 -3.55 -4.63 -4.74
N PHE A 93 -3.50 -3.32 -5.01
CA PHE A 93 -2.65 -2.72 -6.04
C PHE A 93 -1.65 -1.78 -5.37
N ASN A 94 -0.36 -2.04 -5.59
CA ASN A 94 0.76 -1.32 -4.98
C ASN A 94 1.56 -0.57 -6.06
N PRO A 95 1.07 0.59 -6.55
CA PRO A 95 1.82 1.38 -7.50
C PRO A 95 3.16 1.82 -6.89
N THR A 96 4.26 1.63 -7.63
CA THR A 96 5.63 1.89 -7.11
C THR A 96 6.24 3.20 -7.62
N ARG A 97 5.51 4.00 -8.39
CA ARG A 97 6.03 5.20 -9.05
C ARG A 97 6.56 6.24 -8.06
N THR A 98 5.81 6.46 -6.98
CA THR A 98 6.14 7.41 -5.91
C THR A 98 7.19 6.89 -4.93
N HIS A 99 7.65 5.64 -5.09
CA HIS A 99 8.75 5.11 -4.28
C HIS A 99 10.05 5.86 -4.58
N GLU A 100 10.98 5.89 -3.62
CA GLU A 100 12.28 6.56 -3.73
C GLU A 100 13.05 6.18 -5.01
N SER A 101 12.95 4.94 -5.44
CA SER A 101 13.57 4.46 -6.69
C SER A 101 13.00 5.10 -7.96
N GLY A 102 11.76 5.59 -7.91
CA GLY A 102 11.16 6.38 -8.99
C GLY A 102 11.82 7.75 -9.16
N MET A 103 12.60 8.20 -8.18
CA MET A 103 13.37 9.45 -8.24
C MET A 103 14.82 9.27 -8.70
N TRP A 104 15.24 8.04 -9.03
CA TRP A 104 16.57 7.78 -9.56
C TRP A 104 16.73 8.32 -10.99
N PRO A 105 17.94 8.78 -11.40
CA PRO A 105 18.13 9.46 -12.68
C PRO A 105 17.59 8.72 -13.90
N GLU A 106 17.61 7.39 -13.89
CA GLU A 106 17.18 6.53 -15.00
C GLU A 106 15.66 6.35 -15.08
N LYS A 107 14.94 6.65 -13.99
CA LYS A 107 13.49 6.41 -13.84
C LYS A 107 12.69 7.70 -13.60
N CYS A 108 13.37 8.77 -13.21
CA CYS A 108 12.74 10.00 -12.78
C CYS A 108 12.15 10.76 -13.97
N PRO A 109 10.85 11.12 -13.94
CA PRO A 109 10.21 11.80 -15.06
C PRO A 109 10.77 13.21 -15.24
N ALA A 110 10.53 13.76 -16.42
CA ALA A 110 10.56 15.21 -16.57
C ALA A 110 9.43 15.80 -15.70
N PRO A 111 9.65 16.95 -15.03
CA PRO A 111 8.58 17.61 -14.32
C PRO A 111 7.50 18.08 -15.31
N GLU A 112 6.26 17.64 -15.08
CA GLU A 112 5.05 18.12 -15.79
C GLU A 112 4.48 19.39 -15.11
N PHE A 113 4.87 19.64 -13.85
CA PHE A 113 4.52 20.83 -13.08
C PHE A 113 5.67 21.84 -13.07
N ASP A 114 5.35 23.13 -12.99
CA ASP A 114 6.36 24.19 -12.84
C ASP A 114 7.05 24.07 -11.46
N PRO A 115 8.39 23.89 -11.40
CA PRO A 115 9.13 23.92 -10.15
C PRO A 115 8.93 25.20 -9.31
N ASP A 116 8.67 26.33 -9.94
CA ASP A 116 8.51 27.61 -9.24
C ASP A 116 7.16 27.70 -8.51
N ASP A 117 6.15 26.93 -8.94
CA ASP A 117 4.84 26.82 -8.28
C ASP A 117 4.85 25.86 -7.08
N MET A 118 5.95 25.13 -6.86
CA MET A 118 6.01 24.13 -5.79
C MET A 118 6.00 24.77 -4.40
N LYS A 119 5.05 24.33 -3.56
CA LYS A 119 5.01 24.65 -2.13
C LYS A 119 5.90 23.67 -1.36
N LEU A 120 7.06 24.16 -0.92
CA LEU A 120 7.99 23.35 -0.16
C LEU A 120 7.58 23.26 1.32
N PRO A 121 7.67 22.08 1.96
CA PRO A 121 7.60 21.99 3.40
C PRO A 121 8.65 22.89 4.07
N PRO A 122 8.38 23.45 5.27
CA PRO A 122 9.27 24.42 5.92
C PRO A 122 10.65 23.85 6.30
N TYR A 123 10.79 22.52 6.31
CA TYR A 123 12.04 21.82 6.58
C TYR A 123 12.87 21.49 5.31
N PHE A 124 12.38 21.86 4.12
CA PHE A 124 13.14 21.72 2.89
C PHE A 124 13.90 23.02 2.56
N PRO A 125 15.17 22.93 2.13
CA PRO A 125 15.89 24.11 1.68
C PRO A 125 15.30 24.58 0.34
N ASP A 126 14.94 25.85 0.26
CA ASP A 126 14.41 26.45 -0.96
C ASP A 126 15.53 26.65 -1.98
N THR A 127 15.67 25.67 -2.87
CA THR A 127 16.67 25.66 -3.93
C THR A 127 16.06 25.14 -5.23
N PRO A 128 16.58 25.54 -6.41
CA PRO A 128 16.09 25.03 -7.69
C PRO A 128 16.11 23.50 -7.79
N LYS A 129 17.08 22.84 -7.14
CA LYS A 129 17.17 21.37 -7.10
C LYS A 129 16.01 20.73 -6.33
N VAL A 130 15.68 21.28 -5.17
CA VAL A 130 14.57 20.78 -4.32
C VAL A 130 13.22 21.06 -4.97
N ARG A 131 13.01 22.27 -5.51
CA ARG A 131 11.82 22.61 -6.29
C ARG A 131 11.58 21.65 -7.45
N ARG A 132 12.63 21.37 -8.23
CA ARG A 132 12.56 20.38 -9.32
C ARG A 132 12.25 18.97 -8.81
N ALA A 133 12.84 18.56 -7.68
CA ALA A 133 12.55 17.26 -7.09
C ALA A 133 11.08 17.15 -6.63
N MET A 134 10.51 18.23 -6.07
CA MET A 134 9.10 18.29 -5.70
C MET A 134 8.17 18.25 -6.91
N ALA A 135 8.48 19.02 -7.97
CA ALA A 135 7.70 18.99 -9.21
C ALA A 135 7.66 17.57 -9.81
N ARG A 136 8.80 16.86 -9.79
CA ARG A 136 8.88 15.46 -10.23
C ARG A 136 8.10 14.50 -9.34
N MET A 137 8.14 14.71 -8.02
CA MET A 137 7.32 13.93 -7.09
C MET A 137 5.83 14.13 -7.38
N TYR A 138 5.41 15.36 -7.66
CA TYR A 138 4.02 15.67 -8.04
C TYR A 138 3.63 15.03 -9.37
N THR A 139 4.53 15.01 -10.37
CA THR A 139 4.33 14.25 -11.61
C THR A 139 4.10 12.76 -11.34
N HIS A 140 4.89 12.15 -10.47
CA HIS A 140 4.65 10.75 -10.07
C HIS A 140 3.35 10.53 -9.32
N ILE A 141 2.95 11.49 -8.46
CA ILE A 141 1.65 11.46 -7.78
C ILE A 141 0.52 11.49 -8.81
N GLU A 142 0.58 12.40 -9.78
CA GLU A 142 -0.42 12.48 -10.85
C GLU A 142 -0.47 11.19 -11.69
N HIS A 143 0.67 10.59 -12.02
CA HIS A 143 0.70 9.30 -12.71
C HIS A 143 0.08 8.18 -11.88
N SER A 144 0.33 8.16 -10.56
CA SER A 144 -0.28 7.20 -9.64
C SER A 144 -1.79 7.42 -9.47
N ASP A 145 -2.25 8.67 -9.51
CA ASP A 145 -3.66 9.04 -9.48
C ASP A 145 -4.39 8.56 -10.75
N ARG A 146 -3.77 8.72 -11.92
CA ARG A 146 -4.30 8.17 -13.19
C ARG A 146 -4.43 6.64 -13.14
N GLU A 147 -3.50 5.93 -12.50
CA GLU A 147 -3.61 4.47 -12.28
C GLU A 147 -4.79 4.11 -11.37
N LEU A 148 -5.04 4.87 -10.30
CA LEU A 148 -6.24 4.69 -9.47
C LEU A 148 -7.51 4.93 -10.29
N GLY A 149 -7.55 6.00 -11.09
CA GLY A 149 -8.67 6.30 -11.98
C GLY A 149 -8.97 5.16 -12.96
N GLN A 150 -7.94 4.52 -13.51
CA GLN A 150 -8.09 3.35 -14.38
C GLN A 150 -8.68 2.14 -13.64
N LEU A 151 -8.29 1.90 -12.40
CA LEU A 151 -8.87 0.80 -11.60
C LEU A 151 -10.33 1.07 -11.24
N LEU A 152 -10.68 2.32 -10.92
CA LEU A 152 -12.05 2.73 -10.68
C LEU A 152 -12.92 2.57 -11.94
N GLN A 153 -12.41 3.01 -13.09
CA GLN A 153 -13.08 2.81 -14.37
C GLN A 153 -13.32 1.32 -14.66
N GLN A 154 -12.34 0.46 -14.38
CA GLN A 154 -12.52 -0.99 -14.57
C GLN A 154 -13.60 -1.57 -13.64
N LEU A 155 -13.72 -1.10 -12.40
CA LEU A 155 -14.82 -1.49 -11.51
C LEU A 155 -16.18 -1.03 -12.05
N GLU A 156 -16.25 0.17 -12.65
CA GLU A 156 -17.47 0.67 -13.31
C GLU A 156 -17.85 -0.19 -14.53
N GLU A 157 -16.88 -0.48 -15.40
CA GLU A 157 -17.04 -1.33 -16.59
C GLU A 157 -17.50 -2.75 -16.23
N ASP A 158 -16.99 -3.28 -15.11
CA ASP A 158 -17.37 -4.60 -14.60
C ASP A 158 -18.73 -4.58 -13.85
N GLY A 159 -19.34 -3.41 -13.65
CA GLY A 159 -20.56 -3.26 -12.85
C GLY A 159 -20.38 -3.53 -11.35
N LEU A 160 -19.15 -3.51 -10.85
CA LEU A 160 -18.79 -3.86 -9.47
C LEU A 160 -18.69 -2.65 -8.54
N ILE A 161 -18.58 -1.45 -9.10
CA ILE A 161 -18.27 -0.22 -8.36
C ILE A 161 -19.25 0.08 -7.21
N GLU A 162 -20.53 -0.24 -7.36
CA GLU A 162 -21.57 0.04 -6.35
C GLU A 162 -21.59 -0.98 -5.20
N ASN A 163 -20.90 -2.12 -5.34
CA ASN A 163 -20.79 -3.16 -4.32
C ASN A 163 -19.34 -3.33 -3.82
N THR A 164 -18.44 -2.39 -4.13
CA THR A 164 -17.02 -2.49 -3.81
C THR A 164 -16.59 -1.39 -2.86
N TYR A 165 -15.97 -1.79 -1.74
CA TYR A 165 -15.22 -0.87 -0.90
C TYR A 165 -13.83 -0.63 -1.52
N VAL A 166 -13.46 0.63 -1.72
CA VAL A 166 -12.15 1.05 -2.23
C VAL A 166 -11.42 1.83 -1.15
N PHE A 167 -10.23 1.35 -0.80
CA PHE A 167 -9.34 1.99 0.17
C PHE A 167 -8.09 2.50 -0.54
N HIS A 168 -7.85 3.81 -0.48
CA HIS A 168 -6.65 4.46 -0.98
C HIS A 168 -5.84 5.04 0.17
N TRP A 169 -4.61 4.56 0.36
CA TRP A 169 -3.76 4.93 1.48
C TRP A 169 -2.27 4.74 1.16
N SER A 170 -1.39 5.16 2.07
CA SER A 170 0.07 5.03 1.92
C SER A 170 0.70 4.32 3.11
N ASP A 171 1.78 3.55 2.88
CA ASP A 171 2.51 2.80 3.91
C ASP A 171 3.32 3.70 4.85
N HIS A 172 3.85 4.81 4.35
CA HIS A 172 4.55 5.83 5.12
C HIS A 172 4.66 7.15 4.33
N GLY A 173 4.97 8.25 5.03
CA GLY A 173 5.21 9.55 4.39
C GLY A 173 6.52 9.65 3.60
N PRO A 174 6.72 10.73 2.81
CA PRO A 174 7.84 10.87 1.86
C PRO A 174 9.18 11.21 2.52
N LEU A 175 10.27 11.23 1.75
CA LEU A 175 11.58 11.75 2.20
C LEU A 175 11.79 13.21 1.79
N PRO A 176 12.70 13.95 2.46
CA PRO A 176 13.29 13.67 3.78
C PRO A 176 12.34 13.99 4.96
N ARG A 177 12.73 13.55 6.16
CA ARG A 177 12.01 13.76 7.44
C ARG A 177 10.62 13.10 7.54
N GLY A 178 10.12 12.41 6.52
CA GLY A 178 9.02 11.45 6.64
C GLY A 178 9.55 10.03 6.83
N LYS A 179 9.63 9.22 5.75
CA LYS A 179 10.14 7.83 5.81
C LYS A 179 11.35 7.70 6.75
N ARG A 180 11.31 6.71 7.65
CA ARG A 180 12.28 6.45 8.74
C ARG A 180 12.15 7.32 9.99
N TRP A 181 11.24 8.29 10.03
CA TRP A 181 11.03 9.17 11.17
C TRP A 181 9.60 9.04 11.71
N PRO A 182 9.40 9.07 13.05
CA PRO A 182 8.08 8.96 13.68
C PRO A 182 7.34 10.31 13.78
N TYR A 183 7.69 11.28 12.93
CA TYR A 183 6.97 12.56 12.85
C TYR A 183 5.72 12.42 12.00
N ASP A 184 4.77 13.35 12.12
CA ASP A 184 3.55 13.39 11.30
C ASP A 184 3.85 13.29 9.80
N SER A 185 4.93 13.94 9.34
CA SER A 185 5.41 13.83 7.95
C SER A 185 5.77 12.41 7.49
N GLY A 186 5.95 11.47 8.43
CA GLY A 186 6.28 10.07 8.18
C GLY A 186 5.18 9.07 8.52
N ILE A 187 4.31 9.35 9.50
CA ILE A 187 3.29 8.41 9.99
C ILE A 187 1.85 8.85 9.76
N HIS A 188 1.60 10.15 9.53
CA HIS A 188 0.27 10.66 9.22
C HIS A 188 0.05 10.60 7.70
N VAL A 189 -0.39 9.43 7.25
CA VAL A 189 -0.58 9.07 5.83
C VAL A 189 -2.03 9.31 5.39
N PRO A 190 -2.28 9.54 4.08
CA PRO A 190 -3.64 9.59 3.56
C PRO A 190 -4.37 8.25 3.80
N LEU A 191 -5.66 8.33 4.08
CA LEU A 191 -6.61 7.23 4.08
C LEU A 191 -7.94 7.76 3.54
N ILE A 192 -8.31 7.33 2.33
CA ILE A 192 -9.58 7.67 1.68
C ILE A 192 -10.33 6.36 1.46
N VAL A 193 -11.61 6.33 1.84
CA VAL A 193 -12.46 5.16 1.70
C VAL A 193 -13.74 5.55 0.95
N ARG A 194 -14.09 4.73 -0.05
CA ARG A 194 -15.37 4.77 -0.77
C ARG A 194 -16.05 3.42 -0.60
N GLY A 195 -17.36 3.38 -0.44
CA GLY A 195 -18.11 2.12 -0.41
C GLY A 195 -19.62 2.30 -0.50
N PRO A 196 -20.38 1.20 -0.60
CA PRO A 196 -21.83 1.18 -0.83
C PRO A 196 -22.65 1.98 0.21
N ASP A 197 -22.25 1.91 1.48
CA ASP A 197 -23.00 2.48 2.61
C ASP A 197 -22.36 3.75 3.20
N MET A 198 -21.55 4.46 2.40
CA MET A 198 -20.80 5.63 2.86
C MET A 198 -21.31 6.92 2.23
N GLU A 199 -21.59 7.93 3.07
CA GLU A 199 -21.90 9.28 2.59
C GLU A 199 -20.67 9.94 1.95
N PRO A 200 -20.73 10.38 0.68
CA PRO A 200 -19.61 11.05 0.02
C PRO A 200 -19.21 12.38 0.69
N GLY A 201 -17.93 12.74 0.59
CA GLY A 201 -17.42 14.06 1.00
C GLY A 201 -17.34 14.29 2.51
N LYS A 202 -17.51 13.24 3.33
CA LYS A 202 -17.32 13.33 4.79
C LYS A 202 -15.85 13.26 5.16
N VAL A 203 -15.52 13.94 6.26
CA VAL A 203 -14.21 13.85 6.91
C VAL A 203 -14.42 13.28 8.30
N ASN A 204 -13.75 12.16 8.60
CA ASN A 204 -13.68 11.59 9.95
C ASN A 204 -12.39 12.08 10.64
N GLN A 205 -12.49 12.49 11.90
CA GLN A 205 -11.39 12.96 12.74
C GLN A 205 -10.96 11.92 13.79
N ASP A 206 -11.58 10.73 13.78
CA ASP A 206 -11.21 9.63 14.64
C ASP A 206 -9.76 9.19 14.36
N LEU A 207 -9.04 8.87 15.43
CA LEU A 207 -7.69 8.35 15.33
C LEU A 207 -7.74 6.88 14.92
N VAL A 208 -7.13 6.56 13.77
CA VAL A 208 -7.04 5.21 13.23
C VAL A 208 -5.58 4.86 12.90
N SER A 209 -5.30 3.58 12.76
CA SER A 209 -3.98 3.04 12.43
C SER A 209 -4.06 2.06 11.27
N THR A 210 -2.95 1.89 10.53
CA THR A 210 -2.88 0.91 9.43
C THR A 210 -2.98 -0.55 9.90
N VAL A 211 -2.85 -0.81 11.22
CA VAL A 211 -3.16 -2.12 11.81
C VAL A 211 -4.66 -2.41 11.83
N ASP A 212 -5.51 -1.37 11.84
CA ASP A 212 -6.97 -1.51 11.87
C ASP A 212 -7.55 -1.94 10.51
N LEU A 213 -6.79 -1.78 9.42
CA LEU A 213 -7.23 -2.14 8.07
C LEU A 213 -7.59 -3.62 7.97
N GLY A 214 -6.75 -4.53 8.49
CA GLY A 214 -7.02 -5.97 8.41
C GLY A 214 -8.33 -6.38 9.07
N PRO A 215 -8.55 -6.07 10.36
CA PRO A 215 -9.83 -6.28 11.04
C PRO A 215 -11.01 -5.59 10.35
N THR A 216 -10.82 -4.38 9.81
CA THR A 216 -11.85 -3.65 9.07
C THR A 216 -12.28 -4.41 7.80
N MET A 217 -11.33 -4.94 7.01
CA MET A 217 -11.66 -5.74 5.81
C MET A 217 -12.48 -6.98 6.16
N LEU A 218 -12.11 -7.67 7.25
CA LEU A 218 -12.82 -8.85 7.73
C LEU A 218 -14.23 -8.50 8.20
N SER A 219 -14.38 -7.41 8.95
CA SER A 219 -15.69 -6.92 9.39
C SER A 219 -16.60 -6.54 8.21
N LEU A 220 -16.06 -5.85 7.20
CA LEU A 220 -16.82 -5.49 5.99
C LEU A 220 -17.23 -6.72 5.17
N ALA A 221 -16.42 -7.78 5.21
CA ALA A 221 -16.72 -9.06 4.58
C ALA A 221 -17.68 -9.95 5.41
N GLY A 222 -18.09 -9.52 6.60
CA GLY A 222 -18.91 -10.32 7.52
C GLY A 222 -18.20 -11.57 8.05
N ILE A 223 -16.86 -11.53 8.13
CA ILE A 223 -16.03 -12.65 8.57
C ILE A 223 -15.67 -12.47 10.05
N ASP A 224 -16.30 -13.27 10.90
CA ASP A 224 -15.97 -13.34 12.32
C ASP A 224 -14.70 -14.17 12.53
N ILE A 225 -13.74 -13.57 13.23
CA ILE A 225 -12.57 -14.29 13.73
C ILE A 225 -12.94 -14.78 15.13
N ALA A 226 -12.95 -16.10 15.34
CA ALA A 226 -13.10 -16.64 16.68
C ALA A 226 -11.97 -16.09 17.57
N SER A 227 -12.36 -15.42 18.66
CA SER A 227 -11.45 -14.85 19.67
C SER A 227 -10.70 -15.92 20.44
#